data_AF-A0A2T4THX2-F1
#
_entry.id   AF-A0A2T4THX2-F1
#
_cell.length_a   1.000
_cell.length_b   1.000
_cell.length_c   1.000
_cell.angle_alpha   90.00
_cell.angle_beta   90.00
_cell.angle_gamma   90.00
#
_symmetry.space_group_name_H-M   'P 1'
#
loop_
_entity.id
_entity.type
_entity.pdbx_description
1 polymer ?
#
loop_
_entity_poly.entity_id
_entity_poly.type
_entity_poly.pdbx_seq_one_letter_code
_entity_poly.pdbx_strand_id
1 'polypeptide(L)'
;MQRNTKEWIQYGSAIFLLASGVAMAFLSFFFNGGDVKDSVLWYVSQTLVYAGSIFGVGIYIQSKWGDVRNYIDRVVNSKNGKEEE
;
A
#
# COMPACT_ATOMS: atom_id res chain seq x y z
N MET A 1 20.04 -6.73 1.24
CA MET A 1 18.82 -6.61 2.07
C MET A 1 17.62 -6.90 1.18
N GLN A 2 16.86 -7.96 1.46
CA GLN A 2 15.86 -8.50 0.53
C GLN A 2 14.72 -7.50 0.29
N ARG A 3 14.29 -7.34 -0.97
CA ARG A 3 13.27 -6.36 -1.40
C ARG A 3 11.96 -6.48 -0.60
N ASN A 4 11.58 -7.72 -0.27
CA ASN A 4 10.42 -8.04 0.56
C ASN A 4 10.44 -7.37 1.95
N THR A 5 11.60 -7.25 2.60
CA THR A 5 11.67 -6.67 3.96
C THR A 5 11.31 -5.18 3.96
N LYS A 6 11.66 -4.45 2.89
CA LYS A 6 11.33 -3.01 2.77
C LYS A 6 9.84 -2.80 2.52
N GLU A 7 9.22 -3.64 1.70
CA GLU A 7 7.79 -3.60 1.40
C GLU A 7 6.96 -3.95 2.62
N TRP A 8 7.34 -5.00 3.35
CA TRP A 8 6.70 -5.37 4.61
C TRP A 8 6.79 -4.28 5.67
N ILE A 9 7.94 -3.61 5.80
CA ILE A 9 8.09 -2.49 6.71
C ILE A 9 7.20 -1.30 6.30
N GLN A 10 7.11 -0.99 5.01
CA GLN A 10 6.25 0.07 4.50
C GLN A 10 4.76 -0.21 4.72
N TYR A 11 4.32 -1.44 4.44
CA TYR A 11 2.95 -1.85 4.73
C TYR A 11 2.68 -1.84 6.24
N GLY A 12 3.59 -2.38 7.04
CA GLY A 12 3.47 -2.36 8.51
C GLY A 12 3.40 -0.94 9.07
N SER A 13 4.25 -0.03 8.57
CA SER A 13 4.24 1.36 9.00
C SER A 13 2.97 2.08 8.55
N ALA A 14 2.47 1.83 7.33
CA ALA A 14 1.22 2.40 6.85
C ALA A 14 0.02 1.98 7.71
N ILE A 15 -0.07 0.68 8.06
CA ILE A 15 -1.12 0.15 8.94
C ILE A 15 -1.03 0.78 10.33
N PHE A 16 0.17 0.85 10.91
CA PHE A 16 0.39 1.45 12.23
C PHE A 16 0.00 2.93 12.24
N LEU A 17 0.37 3.70 11.21
CA LEU A 17 0.07 5.12 11.09
C LEU A 17 -1.43 5.37 10.91
N LEU A 18 -2.12 4.53 10.13
CA LEU A 18 -3.57 4.57 9.99
C LEU A 18 -4.27 4.30 11.31
N ALA A 19 -3.86 3.23 12.00
CA ALA A 19 -4.42 2.88 13.31
C ALA A 19 -4.21 4.01 14.33
N SER A 20 -3.02 4.63 14.33
CA SER A 20 -2.72 5.82 15.14
C SER A 20 -3.65 7.00 14.81
N GLY A 21 -3.85 7.31 13.52
CA GLY A 21 -4.75 8.38 13.10
C GLY A 21 -6.20 8.15 13.55
N VAL A 22 -6.72 6.93 13.37
CA VAL A 22 -8.05 6.55 13.83
C VAL A 22 -8.16 6.67 15.35
N ALA A 23 -7.19 6.13 16.10
CA ALA A 23 -7.16 6.25 17.55
C ALA A 23 -7.15 7.71 18.01
N MET A 24 -6.33 8.56 17.36
CA MET A 24 -6.25 9.99 17.69
C MET A 24 -7.58 10.72 17.43
N ALA A 25 -8.29 10.37 16.34
CA ALA A 25 -9.62 10.92 16.06
C ALA A 25 -10.65 10.53 17.15
N PHE A 26 -10.67 9.26 17.55
CA PHE A 26 -11.53 8.77 18.63
C PHE A 26 -11.21 9.43 19.97
N LEU A 27 -9.93 9.51 20.35
CA LEU A 27 -9.50 10.18 21.58
C LEU A 27 -9.85 11.67 21.55
N SER A 28 -9.65 12.35 20.42
CA SER A 28 -9.99 13.76 20.28
C SER A 28 -11.48 14.02 20.47
N PHE A 29 -12.34 13.13 19.96
CA PHE A 29 -13.78 13.23 20.13
C PHE A 29 -14.22 13.09 21.60
N PHE A 30 -13.64 12.12 22.32
CA PHE A 30 -13.93 11.91 23.74
C PHE A 30 -13.39 13.01 24.66
N PHE A 31 -12.17 13.48 24.40
CA PHE A 31 -11.48 14.41 25.31
C PHE A 31 -11.92 15.87 25.12
N ASN A 32 -12.38 16.23 23.92
CA ASN A 32 -12.70 17.61 23.57
C ASN A 32 -14.22 17.87 23.54
N GLY A 33 -15.02 16.99 24.16
CA GLY A 33 -16.47 17.19 24.34
C GLY A 33 -17.29 17.13 23.04
N GLY A 34 -16.81 16.40 22.04
CA GLY A 34 -17.47 16.26 20.73
C GLY A 34 -16.95 17.18 19.63
N ASP A 35 -16.01 18.09 19.94
CA ASP A 35 -15.41 19.00 18.94
C ASP A 35 -14.05 18.49 18.47
N VAL A 36 -13.89 18.21 17.18
CA VAL A 36 -12.64 17.69 16.62
C VAL A 36 -11.83 18.86 16.08
N LYS A 37 -10.69 19.15 16.72
CA LYS A 37 -9.80 20.24 16.26
C LYS A 37 -9.33 19.99 14.83
N ASP A 38 -9.32 21.03 14.01
CA ASP A 38 -8.85 21.00 12.63
C ASP A 38 -7.47 20.35 12.46
N SER A 39 -6.57 20.56 13.43
CA SER A 39 -5.23 19.96 13.42
C SER A 39 -5.24 18.43 13.52
N VAL A 40 -6.19 17.85 14.27
CA VAL A 40 -6.35 16.39 14.36
C VAL A 40 -6.95 15.86 13.07
N LEU A 41 -7.96 16.54 12.52
CA LEU A 41 -8.59 16.15 11.26
C LEU A 41 -7.59 16.23 10.09
N TRP A 42 -6.70 17.22 10.10
CA TRP A 42 -5.60 17.35 9.16
C TRP A 42 -4.59 16.20 9.29
N TYR A 43 -4.22 15.83 10.52
CA TYR A 43 -3.33 14.69 10.76
C TYR A 43 -3.94 13.38 10.23
N VAL A 44 -5.23 13.13 10.50
CA VAL A 44 -5.96 11.96 10.00
C VAL A 44 -6.00 11.95 8.47
N SER A 45 -6.21 13.11 7.85
CA SER A 45 -6.18 13.23 6.38
C SER A 45 -4.81 12.86 5.81
N GLN A 46 -3.73 13.29 6.46
CA GLN A 46 -2.36 12.94 6.06
C GLN A 46 -2.07 11.44 6.22
N THR A 47 -2.54 10.80 7.29
CA THR A 47 -2.34 9.35 7.47
C THR A 47 -3.12 8.54 6.43
N LEU A 48 -4.33 8.96 6.07
CA LEU A 48 -5.13 8.37 5.00
C LEU A 48 -4.43 8.50 3.63
N VAL A 49 -3.92 9.69 3.30
CA VAL A 49 -3.20 9.92 2.03
C VAL A 49 -1.94 9.08 1.96
N TYR A 50 -1.16 9.03 3.06
CA TYR A 50 0.07 8.24 3.12
C TYR A 50 -0.21 6.74 2.93
N ALA A 51 -1.17 6.20 3.68
CA ALA A 51 -1.54 4.80 3.58
C ALA A 51 -2.14 4.46 2.22
N GLY A 52 -3.04 5.29 1.70
CA GLY A 52 -3.63 5.12 0.38
C GLY A 52 -2.59 5.11 -0.74
N SER A 53 -1.54 5.93 -0.63
CA SER A 53 -0.43 5.93 -1.59
C SER A 53 0.37 4.64 -1.55
N ILE A 54 0.71 4.13 -0.36
CA ILE A 54 1.45 2.87 -0.20
C ILE A 54 0.63 1.66 -0.68
N PHE A 55 -0.62 1.55 -0.26
CA PHE A 55 -1.49 0.44 -0.70
C PHE A 55 -1.85 0.53 -2.18
N GLY A 56 -2.11 1.74 -2.70
CA GLY A 56 -2.46 1.96 -4.10
C GLY A 56 -1.32 1.61 -5.05
N VAL A 57 -0.09 2.08 -4.74
CA VAL A 57 1.11 1.72 -5.51
C VAL A 57 1.38 0.21 -5.40
N GLY A 58 1.17 -0.36 -4.23
CA GLY A 58 1.26 -1.79 -3.97
C GLY A 58 0.40 -2.66 -4.90
N ILE A 59 -0.90 -2.39 -4.94
CA ILE A 59 -1.85 -3.08 -5.82
C ILE A 59 -1.47 -2.90 -7.29
N TYR A 60 -1.08 -1.68 -7.68
CA TYR A 60 -0.67 -1.36 -9.05
C TYR A 60 0.55 -2.18 -9.49
N ILE A 61 1.60 -2.24 -8.65
CA ILE A 61 2.81 -3.01 -8.94
C ILE A 61 2.50 -4.50 -9.01
N GLN A 62 1.70 -5.04 -8.09
CA GLN A 62 1.32 -6.45 -8.09
C GLN A 62 0.56 -6.83 -9.36
N SER A 63 -0.39 -6.00 -9.80
CA SER A 63 -1.13 -6.22 -11.04
C SER A 63 -0.21 -6.18 -12.27
N LYS A 64 0.68 -5.19 -12.35
CA LYS A 64 1.66 -5.07 -13.45
C LYS A 64 2.63 -6.25 -13.49
N TRP A 65 3.07 -6.75 -12.34
CA TRP A 65 4.01 -7.87 -12.28
C TRP A 65 3.36 -9.18 -12.76
N GLY A 66 2.07 -9.37 -12.49
CA GLY A 66 1.28 -10.48 -13.03
C GLY A 66 1.19 -10.46 -14.55
N ASP A 67 0.91 -9.28 -15.13
CA ASP A 67 0.84 -9.10 -16.59
C ASP A 67 2.20 -9.31 -17.26
N VAL A 68 3.27 -8.77 -16.68
CA VAL A 68 4.64 -8.93 -17.19
C VAL A 68 5.07 -10.39 -17.16
N ARG A 69 4.76 -11.11 -16.07
CA ARG A 69 5.12 -12.52 -15.95
C ARG A 69 4.36 -13.38 -16.96
N ASN A 70 3.07 -13.13 -17.18
CA ASN A 70 2.29 -13.78 -18.23
C ASN A 70 2.83 -13.49 -19.64
N TYR A 71 3.27 -12.26 -19.90
CA TYR A 71 3.88 -11.90 -21.18
C TYR A 71 5.23 -12.62 -21.39
N ILE A 72 6.08 -12.66 -20.37
CA ILE A 72 7.36 -13.37 -20.41
C ILE A 72 7.15 -14.87 -20.62
N ASP A 73 6.24 -15.51 -19.88
CA ASP A 73 5.96 -16.94 -20.04
C ASP A 73 5.47 -17.28 -21.45
N ARG A 74 4.61 -16.45 -22.06
CA ARG A 74 4.19 -16.64 -23.46
C ARG A 74 5.35 -16.51 -24.44
N VAL A 75 6.21 -15.51 -24.27
CA VAL A 75 7.36 -15.29 -25.16
C VAL A 75 8.39 -16.42 -25.04
N VAL A 76 8.65 -16.90 -23.83
CA VAL A 76 9.55 -18.03 -23.58
C VAL A 76 8.98 -19.33 -24.17
N ASN A 77 7.70 -19.64 -23.93
CA ASN A 77 7.07 -20.83 -24.52
C ASN A 77 7.02 -20.76 -26.05
N SER A 78 6.74 -19.60 -26.63
CA SER A 78 6.72 -19.42 -28.08
C SER A 78 8.11 -19.52 -28.73
N LYS A 79 9.20 -19.33 -27.98
CA LYS A 79 10.56 -19.56 -28.46
C LYS A 79 10.94 -21.04 -28.41
N ASN A 80 10.64 -21.73 -27.30
CA ASN A 80 10.93 -23.17 -27.18
C ASN A 80 10.20 -24.01 -28.23
N GLY A 81 8.95 -23.67 -28.57
CA GLY A 81 8.21 -24.39 -29.61
C GLY A 81 8.72 -24.18 -31.05
N LYS A 82 9.70 -23.31 -31.27
CA LYS A 82 10.31 -23.06 -32.60
C LYS A 82 11.70 -23.66 -32.76
N GLU A 83 12.28 -24.22 -31.70
CA GLU A 83 13.58 -24.90 -31.73
C GLU A 83 13.42 -26.43 -31.90
N GLU A 84 12.19 -26.96 -31.84
CA GLU A 84 11.87 -28.40 -31.98
C GLU A 84 11.31 -28.79 -33.37
N GLU A 85 11.10 -27.86 -34.30
CA GLU A 85 10.80 -28.12 -35.74
C GLU A 85 12.01 -27.81 -36.64
#